data_AF-A0A2L2WMS0-F1
#
_entry.id   AF-A0A2L2WMS0-F1
#
_cell.length_a   1.000
_cell.length_b   1.000
_cell.length_c   1.000
_cell.angle_alpha   90.00
_cell.angle_beta   90.00
_cell.angle_gamma   90.00
#
_symmetry.space_group_name_H-M   'P 1'
#
loop_
_entity.id
_entity.type
_entity.pdbx_description
1 polymer ?
#
loop_
_entity_poly.entity_id
_entity_poly.type
_entity_poly.pdbx_seq_one_letter_code
_entity_poly.pdbx_strand_id
1 'polypeptide(L)'
;MQNIVDRYAGQTHDSPYFFPIVRGETLADRLSYEQALQRINRSLKRIGTLIGLHIPLSTYVARHSWASIARNMDVPLSIISEGLGHDSDKTTQIYLASLDKSMVNKANKEIISKITLI
;
A
#
# COMPACT_ATOMS: atom_id res chain seq x y z
N MET A 1 4.64 7.01 13.45
CA MET A 1 4.63 8.16 12.52
C MET A 1 5.45 9.33 13.02
N GLN A 2 5.33 9.73 14.30
CA GLN A 2 6.05 10.88 14.87
C GLN A 2 7.56 10.89 14.57
N ASN A 3 8.27 9.78 14.75
CA ASN A 3 9.70 9.69 14.44
C ASN A 3 10.08 10.05 12.99
N ILE A 4 9.17 9.83 12.02
CA ILE A 4 9.41 10.22 10.63
C ILE A 4 9.23 11.74 10.49
N VAL A 5 8.19 12.30 11.12
CA VAL A 5 7.95 13.75 11.16
C VAL A 5 9.16 14.46 11.76
N ASP A 6 9.58 14.04 12.95
CA ASP A 6 10.69 14.68 13.68
C ASP A 6 12.00 14.61 12.90
N ARG A 7 12.24 13.50 12.18
CA ARG A 7 13.44 13.31 11.36
C ARG A 7 13.55 14.32 10.22
N TYR A 8 12.43 14.72 9.63
CA TYR A 8 12.42 15.59 8.45
C TYR A 8 12.04 17.05 8.77
N ALA A 9 11.44 17.32 9.93
CA ALA A 9 10.96 18.64 10.33
C ALA A 9 12.01 19.76 10.15
N GLY A 10 13.27 19.53 10.53
CA GLY A 10 14.33 20.53 10.34
C GLY A 10 14.71 20.78 8.87
N GLN A 11 14.57 19.77 8.00
CA GLN A 11 14.90 19.85 6.57
C GLN A 11 13.79 20.47 5.73
N THR A 12 12.58 20.57 6.28
CA THR A 12 11.39 21.04 5.57
C THR A 12 10.70 22.21 6.25
N HIS A 13 11.37 22.90 7.18
CA HIS A 13 10.78 23.98 7.97
C HIS A 13 10.20 25.14 7.13
N ASP A 14 10.86 25.49 6.01
CA ASP A 14 10.43 26.52 5.06
C ASP A 14 9.80 25.92 3.78
N SER A 15 9.46 24.62 3.79
CA SER A 15 8.89 23.92 2.63
C SER A 15 7.45 23.51 2.89
N PRO A 16 6.54 23.64 1.90
CA PRO A 16 5.19 23.08 2.02
C PRO A 16 5.18 21.54 1.96
N TYR A 17 6.31 20.90 1.65
CA TYR A 17 6.40 19.44 1.48
C TYR A 17 6.96 18.73 2.71
N PHE A 18 6.40 17.55 3.01
CA PHE A 18 6.83 16.72 4.14
C PHE A 18 8.22 16.09 3.97
N PHE A 19 8.65 15.86 2.73
CA PHE A 19 9.97 15.28 2.43
C PHE A 19 10.83 16.29 1.64
N PRO A 20 12.15 16.36 1.89
CA PRO A 20 13.07 17.26 1.20
C PRO A 20 13.45 16.74 -0.19
N ILE A 21 12.45 16.32 -0.97
CA ILE A 21 12.60 15.80 -2.35
C ILE A 21 12.34 16.91 -3.36
N VAL A 22 11.38 17.77 -3.05
CA VAL A 22 10.87 18.85 -3.88
C VAL A 22 11.22 20.17 -3.20
N ARG A 23 11.63 21.20 -3.98
CA ARG A 23 12.13 22.47 -3.44
C ARG A 23 11.31 23.68 -3.87
N GLY A 24 10.33 23.54 -4.77
CA GLY A 24 9.44 24.61 -5.20
C GLY A 24 8.22 24.11 -5.97
N GLU A 25 7.65 24.98 -6.82
CA GLU A 25 6.45 24.72 -7.64
C GLU A 25 6.71 24.87 -9.15
N THR A 26 7.83 24.35 -9.62
CA THR A 26 8.29 24.45 -11.02
C THR A 26 8.21 23.11 -11.74
N LEU A 27 8.37 23.09 -13.06
CA LEU A 27 8.48 21.83 -13.82
C LEU A 27 9.64 20.93 -13.31
N ALA A 28 10.68 21.53 -12.74
CA ALA A 28 11.81 20.81 -12.15
C ALA A 28 11.40 20.00 -10.90
N ASP A 29 10.31 20.39 -10.23
CA ASP A 29 9.81 19.74 -9.02
C ASP A 29 9.11 18.41 -9.34
N ARG A 30 8.32 18.36 -10.42
CA ARG A 30 7.75 17.10 -10.93
C ARG A 30 8.85 16.10 -11.29
N LEU A 31 9.88 16.55 -12.00
CA LEU A 31 11.01 15.70 -12.37
C LEU A 31 11.77 15.20 -11.12
N SER A 32 11.98 16.05 -10.13
CA SER A 32 12.63 15.68 -8.87
C SER A 32 11.86 14.59 -8.13
N TYR A 33 10.53 14.71 -8.08
CA TYR A 33 9.64 13.68 -7.55
C TYR A 33 9.76 12.36 -8.31
N GLU A 34 9.63 12.38 -9.65
CA GLU A 34 9.69 11.18 -10.48
C GLU A 34 11.04 10.46 -10.34
N GLN A 35 12.14 11.21 -10.34
CA GLN A 35 13.47 10.65 -10.15
C GLN A 35 13.62 10.04 -8.75
N ALA A 36 13.07 10.66 -7.70
CA ALA A 36 13.08 10.10 -6.36
C ALA A 36 12.29 8.78 -6.30
N LEU A 37 11.10 8.74 -6.89
CA LEU A 37 10.29 7.52 -6.97
C LEU A 37 11.04 6.40 -7.71
N GLN A 38 11.68 6.72 -8.83
CA GLN A 38 12.50 5.74 -9.56
C GLN A 38 13.69 5.24 -8.73
N ARG A 39 14.39 6.12 -8.00
CA ARG A 39 15.49 5.73 -7.10
C ARG A 39 15.00 4.79 -5.99
N ILE A 40 13.85 5.10 -5.39
CA ILE A 40 13.22 4.27 -4.35
C ILE A 40 12.88 2.90 -4.94
N ASN A 41 12.19 2.83 -6.08
CA ASN A 41 11.81 1.57 -6.70
C ASN A 41 13.01 0.72 -7.15
N ARG A 42 14.10 1.33 -7.64
CA ARG A 42 15.35 0.60 -7.91
C ARG A 42 15.96 0.01 -6.65
N SER A 43 15.96 0.77 -5.55
CA SER A 43 16.49 0.32 -4.27
C SER A 43 15.64 -0.81 -3.68
N LEU A 44 14.31 -0.70 -3.75
CA LEU A 44 13.38 -1.75 -3.34
C LEU A 44 13.59 -3.03 -4.15
N LYS A 45 13.70 -2.93 -5.47
CA LYS A 45 13.99 -4.09 -6.33
C LYS A 45 15.28 -4.79 -5.91
N ARG A 46 16.35 -4.02 -5.65
CA ARG A 46 17.62 -4.56 -5.15
C ARG A 46 17.46 -5.26 -3.81
N ILE A 47 16.76 -4.65 -2.86
CA ILE A 47 16.48 -5.27 -1.56
C ILE A 47 15.74 -6.58 -1.77
N GLY A 48 14.69 -6.60 -2.59
CA GLY A 48 13.91 -7.80 -2.89
C GLY A 48 14.77 -8.94 -3.45
N THR A 49 15.69 -8.64 -4.37
CA THR A 49 16.66 -9.62 -4.85
C THR A 49 17.58 -10.14 -3.75
N LEU A 50 18.09 -9.26 -2.88
CA LEU A 50 19.01 -9.65 -1.80
C LEU A 50 18.35 -10.58 -0.77
N ILE A 51 17.06 -10.44 -0.53
CA ILE A 51 16.30 -11.31 0.39
C ILE A 51 15.63 -12.49 -0.32
N GLY A 52 15.91 -12.72 -1.60
CA GLY A 52 15.40 -13.87 -2.36
C GLY A 52 13.91 -13.82 -2.72
N LEU A 53 13.30 -12.62 -2.81
CA LEU A 53 11.91 -12.52 -3.25
C LEU A 53 11.77 -12.81 -4.74
N HIS A 54 10.76 -13.61 -5.08
CA HIS A 54 10.41 -13.94 -6.47
C HIS A 54 9.69 -12.81 -7.21
N ILE A 55 9.15 -11.83 -6.46
CA ILE A 55 8.47 -10.66 -7.01
C ILE A 55 9.30 -9.38 -6.75
N PRO A 56 9.38 -8.46 -7.72
CA PRO A 56 10.09 -7.21 -7.51
C PRO A 56 9.34 -6.30 -6.54
N LEU A 57 10.00 -5.86 -5.47
CA LEU A 57 9.45 -4.86 -4.57
C LEU A 57 9.38 -3.49 -5.26
N SER A 58 8.29 -2.77 -5.00
CA SER A 58 8.07 -1.38 -5.40
C SER A 58 7.20 -0.67 -4.35
N THR A 59 7.06 0.65 -4.46
CA THR A 59 6.13 1.41 -3.62
C THR A 59 4.67 0.96 -3.80
N TYR A 60 4.34 0.41 -4.96
CA TYR A 60 3.01 -0.13 -5.26
C TYR A 60 2.73 -1.43 -4.50
N VAL A 61 3.76 -2.28 -4.29
CA VAL A 61 3.63 -3.49 -3.47
C VAL A 61 3.24 -3.14 -2.04
N ALA A 62 3.79 -2.06 -1.46
CA ALA A 62 3.41 -1.63 -0.11
C ALA A 62 1.91 -1.26 -0.01
N ARG A 63 1.38 -0.56 -1.02
CA ARG A 63 -0.06 -0.23 -1.12
C ARG A 63 -0.93 -1.49 -1.20
N HIS A 64 -0.54 -2.43 -2.05
CA HIS A 64 -1.21 -3.73 -2.14
C HIS A 64 -1.18 -4.50 -0.82
N SER A 65 -0.01 -4.61 -0.19
CA SER A 65 0.14 -5.31 1.09
C SER A 65 -0.73 -4.70 2.18
N TRP A 66 -0.80 -3.37 2.30
CA TRP A 66 -1.67 -2.72 3.27
C TRP A 66 -3.15 -3.07 3.04
N ALA A 67 -3.62 -2.98 1.79
CA ALA A 67 -5.01 -3.30 1.45
C ALA A 67 -5.35 -4.77 1.73
N SER A 68 -4.47 -5.70 1.36
CA SER A 68 -4.65 -7.13 1.64
C SER A 68 -4.64 -7.43 3.14
N ILE A 69 -3.72 -6.83 3.92
CA ILE A 69 -3.67 -6.99 5.37
C ILE A 69 -4.94 -6.44 6.02
N ALA A 70 -5.36 -5.22 5.66
CA ALA A 70 -6.58 -4.61 6.17
C ALA A 70 -7.81 -5.50 5.87
N ARG A 71 -7.88 -6.07 4.67
CA ARG A 71 -8.97 -7.00 4.32
C ARG A 71 -8.94 -8.28 5.17
N ASN A 72 -7.76 -8.84 5.41
CA ASN A 72 -7.58 -10.04 6.25
C ASN A 72 -7.92 -9.78 7.73
N MET A 73 -7.90 -8.52 8.15
CA MET A 73 -8.36 -8.06 9.46
C MET A 73 -9.85 -7.69 9.47
N ASP A 74 -10.61 -8.11 8.44
CA ASP A 74 -12.03 -7.83 8.26
C ASP A 74 -12.41 -6.33 8.26
N VAL A 75 -11.46 -5.46 7.89
CA VAL A 75 -11.76 -4.03 7.69
C VAL A 75 -12.75 -3.89 6.52
N PRO A 76 -13.84 -3.11 6.67
CA PRO A 76 -14.83 -2.92 5.62
C PRO A 76 -14.21 -2.37 4.33
N LEU A 77 -14.70 -2.86 3.19
CA LEU A 77 -14.19 -2.47 1.88
C LEU A 77 -14.21 -0.96 1.66
N SER A 78 -15.28 -0.29 2.10
CA SER A 78 -15.42 1.17 2.03
C SER A 78 -14.31 1.89 2.76
N ILE A 79 -13.92 1.41 3.95
CA ILE A 79 -12.83 2.00 4.75
C ILE A 79 -11.47 1.76 4.08
N ILE A 80 -11.25 0.59 3.48
CA ILE A 80 -10.03 0.31 2.70
C ILE A 80 -9.98 1.23 1.47
N SER A 81 -11.11 1.38 0.76
CA SER A 81 -11.23 2.22 -0.43
C SER A 81 -10.92 3.69 -0.12
N GLU A 82 -11.51 4.21 0.97
CA GLU A 82 -11.28 5.55 1.49
C GLU A 82 -9.81 5.75 1.91
N GLY A 83 -9.23 4.80 2.65
CA GLY A 83 -7.83 4.86 3.08
C GLY A 83 -6.81 4.83 1.93
N LEU A 84 -7.22 4.34 0.75
CA LEU A 84 -6.43 4.38 -0.48
C LEU A 84 -6.68 5.65 -1.32
N GLY A 85 -7.72 6.43 -1.00
CA GLY A 85 -8.15 7.58 -1.79
C GLY A 85 -8.66 7.19 -3.18
N HIS A 86 -9.42 6.09 -3.29
CA HIS A 86 -10.05 5.68 -4.54
C HIS A 86 -11.47 6.26 -4.66
N ASP A 87 -11.74 7.01 -5.73
CA ASP A 87 -13.09 7.53 -6.02
C ASP A 87 -14.12 6.46 -6.44
N SER A 88 -13.68 5.21 -6.66
CA SER A 88 -14.59 4.10 -6.95
C SER A 88 -14.09 2.75 -6.42
N ASP A 89 -15.04 1.94 -5.93
CA ASP A 89 -14.79 0.57 -5.45
C ASP A 89 -14.23 -0.38 -6.52
N LYS A 90 -14.36 -0.03 -7.80
CA LYS A 90 -13.90 -0.83 -8.94
C LYS A 90 -12.38 -0.97 -8.96
N THR A 91 -11.66 0.08 -8.57
CA THR A 91 -10.21 0.03 -8.42
C THR A 91 -9.86 -0.90 -7.27
N THR A 92 -10.54 -0.79 -6.11
CA THR A 92 -10.32 -1.64 -4.93
C THR A 92 -10.66 -3.12 -5.17
N GLN A 93 -11.65 -3.45 -6.02
CA GLN A 93 -11.96 -4.83 -6.40
C GLN A 93 -10.83 -5.51 -7.19
N ILE A 94 -10.06 -4.79 -8.02
CA ILE A 94 -8.88 -5.35 -8.71
C ILE A 94 -7.78 -5.70 -7.70
N TYR A 95 -7.62 -4.91 -6.63
CA TYR A 95 -6.67 -5.23 -5.55
C TYR A 95 -7.06 -6.48 -4.76
N LEU A 96 -8.36 -6.82 -4.75
CA LEU A 96 -8.93 -7.93 -3.98
C LEU A 96 -9.31 -9.13 -4.83
N ALA A 97 -9.16 -9.06 -6.16
CA ALA A 97 -9.49 -10.13 -7.10
C ALA A 97 -8.65 -11.40 -6.86
N SER A 98 -7.55 -11.30 -6.10
CA SER A 98 -6.90 -12.45 -5.47
C SER A 98 -7.62 -12.88 -4.19
N LEU A 99 -8.94 -13.07 -4.25
CA LEU A 99 -9.71 -13.68 -3.16
C LEU A 99 -8.98 -14.96 -2.78
N ASP A 100 -8.34 -14.95 -1.61
CA ASP A 100 -7.69 -16.13 -1.10
C ASP A 100 -8.80 -17.16 -0.92
N LYS A 101 -8.74 -18.23 -1.73
CA LYS A 101 -9.68 -19.35 -1.66
C LYS A 101 -9.79 -19.86 -0.22
N SER A 102 -8.76 -19.63 0.62
CA SER A 102 -8.78 -19.93 2.05
C SER A 102 -9.93 -19.25 2.81
N MET A 103 -10.25 -17.98 2.54
CA MET A 103 -11.33 -17.25 3.24
C MET A 103 -12.70 -17.76 2.81
N VAL A 104 -12.89 -17.98 1.51
CA VAL A 104 -14.12 -18.59 0.97
C VAL A 104 -14.30 -19.99 1.55
N ASN A 105 -13.23 -20.78 1.62
CA ASN A 105 -13.25 -22.11 2.22
C ASN A 105 -13.57 -22.08 3.72
N LYS A 106 -13.05 -21.08 4.46
CA LYS A 106 -13.37 -20.88 5.89
C LYS A 106 -14.85 -20.55 6.08
N ALA A 107 -15.36 -19.58 5.33
CA ALA A 107 -16.77 -19.19 5.37
C ALA A 107 -17.69 -20.37 5.02
N ASN A 108 -17.34 -21.14 3.98
CA ASN A 108 -18.08 -22.33 3.59
C ASN A 108 -18.06 -23.40 4.71
N LYS A 109 -16.92 -23.64 5.36
CA LYS A 109 -16.84 -24.56 6.50
C LYS A 109 -17.74 -24.12 7.65
N GLU A 110 -17.75 -22.83 7.98
CA GLU A 110 -18.61 -22.31 9.04
C GLU A 110 -20.10 -22.50 8.71
N ILE A 111 -20.53 -22.18 7.49
CA ILE A 111 -21.93 -22.35 7.05
C ILE A 111 -22.32 -23.84 7.07
N ILE A 112 -21.51 -24.71 6.49
CA ILE A 112 -21.78 -26.16 6.45
C ILE A 112 -21.89 -26.72 7.87
N SER A 113 -20.98 -26.33 8.77
CA SER A 113 -21.02 -26.79 10.17
C SER A 113 -22.31 -26.43 10.90
N LYS A 114 -22.95 -25.30 10.53
CA LYS A 114 -24.23 -24.87 11.11
C LYS A 114 -25.44 -25.63 10.55
N ILE A 115 -25.32 -26.18 9.33
CA ILE A 115 -26.39 -26.94 8.66
C ILE A 115 -26.31 -28.43 9.03
N THR A 116 -25.11 -28.99 9.20
CA THR A 116 -24.91 -30.43 9.49
C THR A 116 -25.14 -30.79 10.97
N LEU A 117 -25.38 -29.81 11.85
CA LEU A 117 -25.72 -30.01 13.26
C LEU A 117 -27.24 -30.14 13.53
N ILE A 118 -28.03 -30.37 12.49
CA ILE A 118 -29.47 -30.69 12.53
C ILE A 118 -29.65 -32.08 11.94
#